data_AF-A0A397T7M8-F1
#
_entry.id   AF-A0A397T7M8-F1
#
_cell.length_a   1.000
_cell.length_b   1.000
_cell.length_c   1.000
_cell.angle_alpha   90.00
_cell.angle_beta   90.00
_cell.angle_gamma   90.00
#
_symmetry.space_group_name_H-M   'P 1'
#
loop_
_entity.id
_entity.type
_entity.pdbx_description
1 polymer ?
#
loop_
_entity_poly.entity_id
_entity_poly.type
_entity_poly.pdbx_seq_one_letter_code
_entity_poly.pdbx_strand_id
1 'polypeptide(L)'
;MIELNNAVGIDLGTTYSYVGIWQNDRVVIIVNDQGYRTTPEHTFTDKEILIGDAAKNQVAINPYNTVFEVHRFIGRSFNDQDVQSGMKGEEKDFTPEEILSMILTKMKETAEDFLGTPVKNAVITAPAYLNNSQYQAIKDAGLISGLNVLRIIIGSTAAVIAHGTQCERAEHTLSTSSQAFIEIDSLIEGIDFYTSLTRTKFEELSTIEPVEKVLQDAKVDKNQVDGIILVGAAAYDAAVQAAILSGDTSEKIQNILLLDVAALSLEKSEIVVIDFDGQSSVLIQVYEGENTQTSDDNLLGKFELTGISSAPEGVM
;
A
#
# COMPACT_ATOMS: atom_id res chain seq x y z
N MET A 1 14.66 -21.89 -22.04
CA MET A 1 13.95 -21.68 -20.77
C MET A 1 13.68 -20.20 -20.70
N ILE A 2 12.41 -19.81 -20.82
CA ILE A 2 12.03 -18.42 -20.60
C ILE A 2 12.22 -18.21 -19.10
N GLU A 3 13.06 -17.25 -18.69
CA GLU A 3 13.04 -16.74 -17.32
C GLU A 3 11.60 -16.29 -17.08
N LEU A 4 10.80 -17.13 -16.41
CA LEU A 4 9.58 -16.66 -15.78
C LEU A 4 10.06 -15.56 -14.85
N ASN A 5 9.69 -14.31 -15.18
CA ASN A 5 10.02 -13.14 -14.40
C ASN A 5 9.42 -13.34 -13.01
N ASN A 6 10.17 -13.96 -12.08
CA ASN A 6 9.67 -14.25 -10.74
C ASN A 6 9.32 -12.92 -10.08
N ALA A 7 8.02 -12.67 -9.96
CA ALA A 7 7.49 -11.56 -9.22
C ALA A 7 6.80 -12.05 -7.96
N VAL A 8 6.99 -11.30 -6.89
CA VAL A 8 6.39 -11.56 -5.59
C VAL A 8 5.37 -10.48 -5.26
N GLY A 9 4.36 -10.86 -4.48
CA GLY A 9 3.50 -9.91 -3.80
C GLY A 9 4.08 -9.59 -2.43
N ILE A 10 4.26 -8.31 -2.11
CA ILE A 10 4.70 -7.86 -0.79
C ILE A 10 3.59 -7.02 -0.18
N ASP A 11 3.15 -7.39 1.01
CA ASP A 11 2.30 -6.54 1.83
C ASP A 11 3.16 -5.71 2.78
N LEU A 12 3.21 -4.39 2.57
CA LEU A 12 3.90 -3.46 3.45
C LEU A 12 2.89 -2.90 4.46
N GLY A 13 2.61 -3.68 5.51
CA GLY A 13 1.74 -3.26 6.59
C GLY A 13 2.49 -2.50 7.67
N THR A 14 1.88 -1.50 8.31
CA THR A 14 2.53 -0.59 9.29
C THR A 14 3.31 -1.28 10.43
N THR A 15 2.91 -2.52 10.80
CA THR A 15 3.53 -3.27 11.92
C THR A 15 4.25 -4.53 11.44
N TYR A 16 3.71 -5.19 10.42
CA TYR A 16 4.23 -6.43 9.89
C TYR A 16 4.11 -6.42 8.38
N SER A 17 5.12 -6.96 7.72
CA SER A 17 5.11 -7.23 6.30
C SER A 17 4.93 -8.72 6.02
N TYR A 18 4.37 -9.02 4.86
CA TYR A 18 4.21 -10.38 4.34
C TYR A 18 4.78 -10.44 2.93
N VAL A 19 5.25 -11.62 2.52
CA VAL A 19 5.63 -11.87 1.12
C VAL A 19 4.96 -13.16 0.63
N GLY A 20 4.38 -13.09 -0.56
CA GLY A 20 3.66 -14.18 -1.19
C GLY A 20 4.05 -14.35 -2.65
N ILE A 21 3.85 -15.56 -3.17
CA ILE A 21 4.07 -15.88 -4.58
C ILE A 21 2.93 -16.75 -5.10
N TRP A 22 2.58 -16.57 -6.37
CA TRP A 22 1.74 -17.52 -7.09
C TRP A 22 2.55 -18.71 -7.59
N GLN A 23 2.20 -19.91 -7.16
CA GLN A 23 2.86 -21.14 -7.60
C GLN A 23 1.88 -22.30 -7.56
N ASN A 24 1.86 -23.11 -8.62
CA ASN A 24 0.97 -24.28 -8.74
C ASN A 24 -0.51 -23.91 -8.59
N ASP A 25 -0.94 -22.85 -9.28
CA ASP A 25 -2.32 -22.36 -9.29
C ASP A 25 -2.88 -21.98 -7.91
N ARG A 26 -2.01 -21.52 -7.01
CA ARG A 26 -2.37 -21.02 -5.68
C ARG A 26 -1.36 -19.99 -5.23
N VAL A 27 -1.78 -19.12 -4.32
CA VAL A 27 -0.85 -18.30 -3.57
C VAL A 27 -0.17 -19.15 -2.49
N VAL A 28 1.10 -18.89 -2.29
CA VAL A 28 1.90 -19.38 -1.17
C VAL A 28 2.44 -18.17 -0.44
N ILE A 29 2.00 -17.96 0.80
CA ILE A 29 2.64 -17.02 1.72
C ILE A 29 3.92 -17.68 2.23
N ILE A 30 5.03 -16.95 2.16
CA ILE A 30 6.36 -17.48 2.48
C ILE A 30 6.66 -17.26 3.96
N VAL A 31 7.30 -18.24 4.60
CA VAL A 31 7.79 -18.11 5.98
C VAL A 31 9.18 -17.49 5.98
N ASN A 32 9.44 -16.59 6.92
CA ASN A 32 10.76 -16.02 7.15
C ASN A 32 11.72 -17.04 7.80
N ASP A 33 12.96 -16.62 8.04
CA ASP A 33 14.02 -17.43 8.63
C ASP A 33 13.75 -17.89 10.06
N GLN A 34 12.77 -17.28 10.74
CA GLN A 34 12.29 -17.68 12.06
C GLN A 34 11.07 -18.63 11.99
N GLY A 35 10.58 -18.93 10.79
CA GLY A 35 9.41 -19.79 10.56
C GLY A 35 8.07 -19.04 10.65
N TYR A 36 8.07 -17.72 10.72
CA TYR A 36 6.85 -16.91 10.76
C TYR A 36 6.45 -16.43 9.37
N ARG A 37 5.15 -16.37 9.09
CA ARG A 37 4.62 -15.81 7.83
C ARG A 37 4.66 -14.28 7.78
N THR A 38 4.87 -13.65 8.93
CA THR A 38 5.02 -12.21 9.10
C THR A 38 6.46 -11.89 9.42
N THR A 39 6.90 -10.70 9.01
CA THR A 39 8.13 -10.11 9.50
C THR A 39 7.82 -8.73 10.09
N PRO A 40 8.20 -8.46 11.35
CA PRO A 40 7.97 -7.14 11.95
C PRO A 40 8.66 -6.02 11.16
N GLU A 41 8.01 -4.85 11.06
CA GLU A 41 8.63 -3.65 10.46
C GLU A 41 9.53 -2.94 11.45
N HIS A 42 10.55 -3.65 11.94
CA HIS A 42 11.55 -3.13 12.85
C HIS A 42 12.91 -3.20 12.17
N THR A 43 13.65 -2.10 12.26
CA THR A 43 15.05 -2.04 11.85
C THR A 43 15.87 -1.56 13.03
N PHE A 44 17.01 -2.17 13.24
CA PHE A 44 17.95 -1.80 14.27
C PHE A 44 19.22 -1.36 13.58
N THR A 45 19.74 -0.17 13.92
CA THR A 45 20.94 0.37 13.29
C THR A 45 21.97 0.75 14.35
N ASP A 46 22.93 -0.13 14.58
CA ASP A 46 24.15 0.17 15.36
C ASP A 46 25.34 -0.39 14.56
N LYS A 47 26.22 -1.20 15.17
CA LYS A 47 27.31 -1.90 14.49
C LYS A 47 26.85 -2.89 13.42
N GLU A 48 25.62 -3.39 13.54
CA GLU A 48 24.97 -4.28 12.58
C GLU A 48 23.55 -3.80 12.30
N ILE A 49 23.08 -4.02 11.07
CA ILE A 49 21.69 -3.76 10.69
C ILE A 49 20.90 -5.03 10.99
N LEU A 50 19.99 -4.98 11.96
CA LEU A 50 19.02 -6.06 12.18
C LEU A 50 17.67 -5.65 11.64
N ILE A 51 16.92 -6.63 11.15
CA ILE A 51 15.64 -6.41 10.49
C ILE A 51 14.66 -7.47 10.99
N GLY A 52 13.39 -7.11 11.19
CA GLY A 52 12.36 -8.07 11.57
C GLY A 52 12.43 -8.49 13.03
N ASP A 53 12.24 -9.79 13.27
CA ASP A 53 12.21 -10.37 14.62
C ASP A 53 13.50 -10.09 15.40
N ALA A 54 14.65 -10.12 14.73
CA ALA A 54 15.94 -9.82 15.34
C ALA A 54 15.99 -8.38 15.88
N ALA A 55 15.48 -7.40 15.13
CA ALA A 55 15.40 -6.01 15.59
C ALA A 55 14.35 -5.83 16.69
N LYS A 56 13.17 -6.41 16.52
CA LYS A 56 12.07 -6.34 17.51
C LYS A 56 12.49 -6.88 18.88
N ASN A 57 13.27 -7.95 18.92
CA ASN A 57 13.77 -8.55 20.16
C ASN A 57 14.77 -7.65 20.92
N GLN A 58 15.36 -6.65 20.26
CA GLN A 58 16.32 -5.72 20.87
C GLN A 58 15.69 -4.41 21.36
N VAL A 59 14.42 -4.13 21.05
CA VAL A 59 13.75 -2.84 21.35
C VAL A 59 13.89 -2.44 22.83
N ALA A 60 13.70 -3.39 23.76
CA ALA A 60 13.80 -3.12 25.19
C ALA A 60 15.23 -2.79 25.67
N ILE A 61 16.23 -3.23 24.91
CA ILE A 61 17.66 -3.07 25.24
C ILE A 61 18.22 -1.82 24.54
N ASN A 62 17.78 -1.53 23.32
CA ASN A 62 18.26 -0.40 22.53
C ASN A 62 17.11 0.34 21.80
N PRO A 63 16.26 1.05 22.56
CA PRO A 63 15.06 1.68 22.02
C PRO A 63 15.36 2.86 21.08
N TYR A 64 16.50 3.54 21.25
CA TYR A 64 16.84 4.74 20.47
C TYR A 64 17.37 4.43 19.07
N ASN A 65 17.92 3.23 18.87
CA ASN A 65 18.45 2.79 17.58
C ASN A 65 17.56 1.76 16.89
N THR A 66 16.35 1.52 17.42
CA THR A 66 15.35 0.65 16.81
C THR A 66 14.24 1.49 16.21
N VAL A 67 14.12 1.48 14.89
CA VAL A 67 13.12 2.23 14.12
C VAL A 67 11.99 1.30 13.70
N PHE A 68 10.75 1.79 13.83
CA PHE A 68 9.52 1.10 13.42
C PHE A 68 8.48 2.14 12.94
N GLU A 69 7.38 1.68 12.32
CA GLU A 69 6.31 2.54 11.75
C GLU A 69 6.82 3.56 10.71
N VAL A 70 7.80 3.15 9.89
CA VAL A 70 8.48 4.01 8.90
C VAL A 70 7.49 4.65 7.91
N HIS A 71 6.39 3.97 7.61
CA HIS A 71 5.31 4.47 6.72
C HIS A 71 4.69 5.78 7.22
N ARG A 72 4.81 6.10 8.51
CA ARG A 72 4.36 7.39 9.05
C ARG A 72 5.25 8.55 8.63
N PHE A 73 6.50 8.29 8.27
CA PHE A 73 7.51 9.32 7.97
C PHE A 73 7.85 9.41 6.48
N ILE A 74 7.56 8.37 5.71
CA ILE A 74 7.88 8.32 4.28
C ILE A 74 7.22 9.45 3.51
N GLY A 75 7.93 10.03 2.53
CA GLY A 75 7.43 11.09 1.64
C GLY A 75 7.00 12.40 2.31
N ARG A 76 7.21 12.55 3.63
CA ARG A 76 6.86 13.75 4.41
C ARG A 76 8.05 14.69 4.54
N SER A 77 7.75 15.98 4.69
CA SER A 77 8.75 17.00 4.99
C SER A 77 9.25 16.85 6.43
N PHE A 78 10.54 17.13 6.66
CA PHE A 78 11.10 17.15 8.02
C PHE A 78 10.29 18.04 8.97
N ASN A 79 9.72 19.15 8.48
CA ASN A 79 8.94 20.09 9.29
C ASN A 79 7.49 19.65 9.57
N ASP A 80 7.06 18.47 9.09
CA ASP A 80 5.75 17.91 9.40
C ASP A 80 5.65 17.61 10.91
N GLN A 81 4.53 18.00 11.52
CA GLN A 81 4.32 17.88 12.96
C GLN A 81 4.36 16.42 13.45
N ASP A 82 3.93 15.46 12.61
CA ASP A 82 4.00 14.03 12.92
C ASP A 82 5.46 13.55 12.92
N VAL A 83 6.30 14.06 12.01
CA VAL A 83 7.73 13.73 11.89
C VAL A 83 8.52 14.29 13.08
N GLN A 84 8.26 15.54 13.46
CA GLN A 84 8.94 16.20 14.59
C GLN A 84 8.74 15.50 15.94
N SER A 85 7.65 14.74 16.11
CA SER A 85 7.36 14.02 17.34
C SER A 85 8.17 12.73 17.55
N GLY A 86 8.78 12.19 16.47
CA GLY A 86 9.37 10.84 16.44
C GLY A 86 10.90 10.73 16.47
N MET A 87 11.66 11.82 16.36
CA MET A 87 13.11 11.74 16.14
C MET A 87 13.95 12.02 17.39
N LYS A 88 14.68 10.99 17.90
CA LYS A 88 15.83 11.13 18.82
C LYS A 88 16.86 10.01 18.61
N GLY A 89 18.03 10.32 18.04
CA GLY A 89 19.20 9.42 17.95
C GLY A 89 20.29 9.94 16.98
N GLU A 90 21.58 9.66 17.24
CA GLU A 90 22.78 10.23 16.56
C GLU A 90 23.55 9.24 15.65
N GLU A 91 24.46 9.85 14.86
CA GLU A 91 25.65 9.41 14.07
C GLU A 91 25.46 8.89 12.63
N LYS A 92 24.32 8.29 12.25
CA LYS A 92 23.98 8.02 10.85
C LYS A 92 22.55 8.43 10.53
N ASP A 93 22.41 9.36 9.61
CA ASP A 93 21.13 9.76 9.08
C ASP A 93 20.72 8.78 7.97
N PHE A 94 19.58 8.12 8.14
CA PHE A 94 18.91 7.36 7.10
C PHE A 94 17.64 8.10 6.67
N THR A 95 17.35 8.09 5.38
CA THR A 95 16.03 8.55 4.92
C THR A 95 14.98 7.48 5.22
N PRO A 96 13.68 7.84 5.37
CA PRO A 96 12.62 6.86 5.52
C PRO A 96 12.60 5.81 4.40
N GLU A 97 12.95 6.19 3.17
CA GLU A 97 13.04 5.30 2.01
C GLU A 97 14.18 4.27 2.18
N GLU A 98 15.32 4.68 2.72
CA GLU A 98 16.43 3.77 3.02
C GLU A 98 16.02 2.75 4.07
N ILE A 99 15.34 3.17 5.15
CA ILE A 99 14.87 2.25 6.19
C ILE A 99 13.82 1.29 5.63
N LEU A 100 12.86 1.80 4.85
CA LEU A 100 11.86 0.96 4.18
C LEU A 100 12.51 -0.03 3.21
N SER A 101 13.57 0.39 2.51
CA SER A 101 14.32 -0.49 1.60
C SER A 101 14.97 -1.67 2.34
N MET A 102 15.33 -1.52 3.61
CA MET A 102 15.85 -2.63 4.43
C MET A 102 14.75 -3.67 4.66
N ILE A 103 13.53 -3.25 4.98
CA ILE A 103 12.37 -4.16 5.10
C ILE A 103 12.12 -4.88 3.78
N LEU A 104 12.10 -4.14 2.66
CA LEU A 104 11.90 -4.72 1.33
C LEU A 104 13.02 -5.69 0.94
N THR A 105 14.27 -5.40 1.32
CA THR A 105 15.41 -6.30 1.14
C THR A 105 15.19 -7.60 1.90
N LYS A 106 14.74 -7.53 3.16
CA LYS A 106 14.42 -8.72 3.95
C LYS A 106 13.27 -9.55 3.33
N MET A 107 12.25 -8.89 2.76
CA MET A 107 11.15 -9.59 2.07
C MET A 107 11.62 -10.27 0.79
N LYS A 108 12.49 -9.60 0.03
CA LYS A 108 13.14 -10.16 -1.16
C LYS A 108 14.00 -11.36 -0.80
N GLU A 109 14.90 -11.25 0.17
CA GLU A 109 15.75 -12.35 0.63
C GLU A 109 14.93 -13.55 1.08
N THR A 110 13.85 -13.33 1.84
CA THR A 110 12.92 -14.38 2.28
C THR A 110 12.32 -15.12 1.08
N ALA A 111 11.94 -14.41 0.03
CA ALA A 111 11.42 -15.03 -1.19
C ALA A 111 12.51 -15.73 -2.01
N GLU A 112 13.71 -15.17 -2.10
CA GLU A 112 14.85 -15.77 -2.80
C GLU A 112 15.28 -17.09 -2.14
N ASP A 113 15.33 -17.12 -0.81
CA ASP A 113 15.62 -18.34 -0.03
C ASP A 113 14.57 -19.43 -0.27
N PHE A 114 13.29 -19.06 -0.34
CA PHE A 114 12.20 -19.99 -0.64
C PHE A 114 12.25 -20.53 -2.08
N LEU A 115 12.56 -19.68 -3.05
CA LEU A 115 12.56 -20.04 -4.48
C LEU A 115 13.87 -20.67 -4.95
N GLY A 116 14.97 -20.45 -4.24
CA GLY A 116 16.32 -20.81 -4.66
C GLY A 116 16.81 -20.04 -5.89
N THR A 117 16.15 -18.91 -6.23
CA THR A 117 16.48 -18.07 -7.40
C THR A 117 16.30 -16.59 -7.06
N PRO A 118 17.03 -15.68 -7.74
CA PRO A 118 16.88 -14.25 -7.52
C PRO A 118 15.46 -13.73 -7.84
N VAL A 119 14.98 -12.78 -7.04
CA VAL A 119 13.70 -12.10 -7.22
C VAL A 119 13.98 -10.67 -7.65
N LYS A 120 13.47 -10.30 -8.83
CA LYS A 120 13.69 -8.97 -9.40
C LYS A 120 12.45 -8.11 -9.39
N ASN A 121 11.26 -8.70 -9.48
CA ASN A 121 10.02 -7.95 -9.65
C ASN A 121 9.15 -8.08 -8.41
N ALA A 122 8.41 -7.03 -8.07
CA ALA A 122 7.45 -7.07 -6.98
C ALA A 122 6.21 -6.26 -7.30
N VAL A 123 5.06 -6.72 -6.82
CA VAL A 123 3.88 -5.89 -6.59
C VAL A 123 3.80 -5.63 -5.10
N ILE A 124 3.67 -4.36 -4.73
CA ILE A 124 3.69 -3.92 -3.33
C ILE A 124 2.29 -3.43 -2.96
N THR A 125 1.78 -3.78 -1.79
CA THR A 125 0.57 -3.12 -1.26
C THR A 125 0.95 -1.88 -0.46
N ALA A 126 0.03 -0.93 -0.41
CA ALA A 126 0.18 0.25 0.43
C ALA A 126 -1.18 0.70 0.99
N PRO A 127 -1.22 1.41 2.13
CA PRO A 127 -2.44 1.97 2.67
C PRO A 127 -3.08 3.02 1.76
N ALA A 128 -4.42 3.04 1.69
CA ALA A 128 -5.19 3.94 0.82
C ALA A 128 -5.01 5.44 1.12
N TYR A 129 -4.69 5.76 2.38
CA TYR A 129 -4.56 7.14 2.86
C TYR A 129 -3.21 7.78 2.49
N LEU A 130 -2.30 7.03 1.85
CA LEU A 130 -1.04 7.60 1.40
C LEU A 130 -1.24 8.51 0.19
N ASN A 131 -0.42 9.54 0.13
CA ASN A 131 -0.43 10.55 -0.92
C ASN A 131 0.53 10.19 -2.08
N ASN A 132 0.54 10.95 -3.17
CA ASN A 132 1.37 10.61 -4.34
C ASN A 132 2.89 10.62 -4.05
N SER A 133 3.36 11.55 -3.22
CA SER A 133 4.76 11.61 -2.78
C SER A 133 5.15 10.35 -2.01
N GLN A 134 4.26 9.88 -1.13
CA GLN A 134 4.47 8.68 -0.33
C GLN A 134 4.49 7.40 -1.17
N TYR A 135 3.60 7.27 -2.16
CA TYR A 135 3.67 6.16 -3.10
C TYR A 135 4.95 6.17 -3.94
N GLN A 136 5.43 7.35 -4.35
CA GLN A 136 6.69 7.45 -5.07
C GLN A 136 7.87 7.02 -4.18
N ALA A 137 7.88 7.44 -2.93
CA ALA A 137 8.90 7.06 -1.97
C ALA A 137 8.91 5.53 -1.69
N ILE A 138 7.76 4.85 -1.71
CA ILE A 138 7.70 3.36 -1.68
C ILE A 138 8.35 2.75 -2.93
N LYS A 139 8.13 3.32 -4.13
CA LYS A 139 8.81 2.85 -5.36
C LYS A 139 10.31 3.05 -5.28
N ASP A 140 10.75 4.18 -4.72
CA ASP A 140 12.16 4.49 -4.54
C ASP A 140 12.82 3.54 -3.55
N ALA A 141 12.15 3.22 -2.43
CA ALA A 141 12.59 2.17 -1.49
C ALA A 141 12.69 0.79 -2.17
N GLY A 142 11.73 0.45 -3.05
CA GLY A 142 11.79 -0.74 -3.89
C GLY A 142 13.03 -0.76 -4.78
N LEU A 143 13.32 0.35 -5.46
CA LEU A 143 14.52 0.48 -6.28
C LEU A 143 15.82 0.31 -5.47
N ILE A 144 15.91 0.92 -4.28
CA ILE A 144 17.06 0.80 -3.37
C ILE A 144 17.28 -0.66 -2.95
N SER A 145 16.20 -1.41 -2.68
CA SER A 145 16.26 -2.84 -2.35
C SER A 145 16.60 -3.76 -3.54
N GLY A 146 16.74 -3.18 -4.74
CA GLY A 146 16.98 -3.92 -5.98
C GLY A 146 15.75 -4.69 -6.47
N LEU A 147 14.55 -4.20 -6.14
CA LEU A 147 13.27 -4.65 -6.70
C LEU A 147 12.80 -3.67 -7.78
N ASN A 148 12.31 -4.22 -8.88
CA ASN A 148 11.49 -3.51 -9.85
C ASN A 148 10.03 -3.57 -9.40
N VAL A 149 9.53 -2.46 -8.85
CA VAL A 149 8.13 -2.35 -8.40
C VAL A 149 7.23 -2.23 -9.62
N LEU A 150 6.63 -3.36 -10.04
CA LEU A 150 5.74 -3.44 -11.19
C LEU A 150 4.48 -2.60 -10.97
N ARG A 151 3.98 -2.59 -9.73
CA ARG A 151 2.75 -1.90 -9.35
C ARG A 151 2.69 -1.71 -7.83
N ILE A 152 2.02 -0.64 -7.40
CA ILE A 152 1.53 -0.51 -6.03
C ILE A 152 0.02 -0.72 -6.05
N ILE A 153 -0.52 -1.49 -5.10
CA ILE A 153 -1.95 -1.76 -4.96
C ILE A 153 -2.45 -1.27 -3.61
N ILE A 154 -3.63 -0.67 -3.54
CA ILE A 154 -4.20 -0.26 -2.27
C ILE A 154 -4.69 -1.51 -1.54
N GLY A 155 -4.31 -1.69 -0.27
CA GLY A 155 -4.70 -2.87 0.52
C GLY A 155 -6.21 -3.14 0.56
N SER A 156 -7.06 -2.11 0.52
CA SER A 156 -8.53 -2.25 0.44
C SER A 156 -9.05 -2.61 -0.95
N THR A 157 -8.40 -2.14 -2.01
CA THR A 157 -8.73 -2.47 -3.40
C THR A 157 -8.29 -3.89 -3.76
N ALA A 158 -7.19 -4.34 -3.17
CA ALA A 158 -6.70 -5.71 -3.23
C ALA A 158 -7.79 -6.73 -2.84
N ALA A 159 -8.60 -6.42 -1.83
CA ALA A 159 -9.71 -7.27 -1.39
C ALA A 159 -10.75 -7.60 -2.47
N VAL A 160 -10.95 -6.71 -3.45
CA VAL A 160 -11.87 -6.94 -4.57
C VAL A 160 -11.33 -8.02 -5.52
N ILE A 161 -10.02 -8.25 -5.54
CA ILE A 161 -9.39 -9.35 -6.31
C ILE A 161 -9.56 -10.68 -5.58
N ALA A 162 -9.38 -10.72 -4.26
CA ALA A 162 -9.71 -11.89 -3.43
C ALA A 162 -11.21 -12.26 -3.46
N HIS A 163 -12.09 -11.29 -3.78
CA HIS A 163 -13.53 -11.48 -3.94
C HIS A 163 -13.88 -12.68 -4.82
N GLY A 164 -13.09 -12.94 -5.87
CA GLY A 164 -13.35 -14.01 -6.82
C GLY A 164 -13.17 -15.44 -6.32
N THR A 165 -12.77 -15.69 -5.05
CA THR A 165 -12.49 -17.07 -4.61
C THR A 165 -13.19 -17.56 -3.33
N GLN A 166 -13.27 -16.76 -2.25
CA GLN A 166 -13.79 -17.20 -0.95
C GLN A 166 -15.00 -16.38 -0.46
N CYS A 167 -14.98 -15.05 -0.60
CA CYS A 167 -16.10 -14.19 -0.20
C CYS A 167 -17.34 -14.36 -1.10
N GLU A 168 -17.19 -14.51 -2.42
CA GLU A 168 -18.31 -14.88 -3.31
C GLU A 168 -18.97 -16.21 -2.91
N ARG A 169 -18.15 -17.20 -2.49
CA ARG A 169 -18.65 -18.48 -1.98
C ARG A 169 -19.48 -18.28 -0.72
N ALA A 170 -19.02 -17.43 0.19
CA ALA A 170 -19.72 -17.10 1.41
C ALA A 170 -21.00 -16.29 1.15
N GLU A 171 -20.98 -15.32 0.25
CA GLU A 171 -22.12 -14.50 -0.15
C GLU A 171 -23.21 -15.33 -0.86
N HIS A 172 -22.82 -16.16 -1.84
CA HIS A 172 -23.73 -17.09 -2.50
C HIS A 172 -24.32 -18.10 -1.50
N THR A 173 -23.53 -18.57 -0.53
CA THR A 173 -24.04 -19.41 0.56
C THR A 173 -25.02 -18.63 1.45
N LEU A 174 -24.72 -17.39 1.79
CA LEU A 174 -25.59 -16.52 2.61
C LEU A 174 -26.85 -16.05 1.90
N SER A 175 -26.89 -16.08 0.56
CA SER A 175 -28.10 -15.81 -0.22
C SER A 175 -29.16 -16.91 -0.06
N THR A 176 -28.72 -18.14 0.25
CA THR A 176 -29.58 -19.33 0.38
C THR A 176 -29.60 -19.94 1.78
N SER A 177 -28.64 -19.59 2.63
CA SER A 177 -28.44 -20.14 3.98
C SER A 177 -28.24 -19.01 5.01
N SER A 178 -28.51 -19.26 6.29
CA SER A 178 -28.36 -18.24 7.35
C SER A 178 -26.92 -18.00 7.81
N GLN A 179 -25.97 -18.81 7.33
CA GLN A 179 -24.58 -18.83 7.77
C GLN A 179 -23.69 -19.35 6.63
N ALA A 180 -22.49 -18.78 6.50
CA ALA A 180 -21.42 -19.27 5.63
C ALA A 180 -20.14 -19.45 6.44
N PHE A 181 -19.29 -20.38 6.00
CA PHE A 181 -17.96 -20.58 6.56
C PHE A 181 -16.94 -19.93 5.65
N ILE A 182 -16.07 -19.11 6.24
CA ILE A 182 -14.95 -18.48 5.58
C ILE A 182 -13.70 -19.15 6.13
N GLU A 183 -12.89 -19.69 5.22
CA GLU A 183 -11.63 -20.34 5.50
C GLU A 183 -10.55 -19.62 4.69
N ILE A 184 -9.74 -18.83 5.38
CA ILE A 184 -8.62 -18.13 4.78
C ILE A 184 -7.36 -18.56 5.51
N ASP A 185 -6.52 -19.32 4.83
CA ASP A 185 -5.21 -19.68 5.36
C ASP A 185 -4.42 -18.39 5.64
N SER A 186 -3.95 -18.24 6.88
CA SER A 186 -3.05 -17.16 7.30
C SER A 186 -3.54 -15.72 7.08
N LEU A 187 -4.77 -15.40 7.50
CA LEU A 187 -5.38 -14.06 7.37
C LEU A 187 -4.67 -12.98 8.20
N ILE A 188 -4.22 -13.28 9.42
CA ILE A 188 -3.50 -12.30 10.25
C ILE A 188 -2.51 -13.02 11.16
N GLU A 189 -1.27 -12.53 11.23
CA GLU A 189 -0.22 -13.08 12.11
C GLU A 189 0.05 -14.59 11.92
N GLY A 190 -0.20 -15.12 10.72
CA GLY A 190 -0.06 -16.55 10.42
C GLY A 190 -1.14 -17.45 11.03
N ILE A 191 -2.22 -16.87 11.56
CA ILE A 191 -3.38 -17.59 12.05
C ILE A 191 -4.32 -17.87 10.87
N ASP A 192 -4.63 -19.15 10.66
CA ASP A 192 -5.67 -19.54 9.72
C ASP A 192 -7.02 -19.04 10.24
N PHE A 193 -7.70 -18.28 9.40
CA PHE A 193 -8.98 -17.71 9.74
C PHE A 193 -10.08 -18.67 9.34
N TYR A 194 -10.60 -19.34 10.35
CA TYR A 194 -11.86 -20.07 10.26
C TYR A 194 -12.90 -19.30 11.03
N THR A 195 -13.85 -18.70 10.32
CA THR A 195 -15.02 -18.12 10.96
C THR A 195 -16.28 -18.58 10.25
N SER A 196 -17.38 -18.49 10.98
CA SER A 196 -18.69 -18.53 10.37
C SER A 196 -19.29 -17.14 10.39
N LEU A 197 -19.59 -16.60 9.21
CA LEU A 197 -20.29 -15.35 9.04
C LEU A 197 -21.80 -15.65 9.00
N THR A 198 -22.56 -15.02 9.89
CA THR A 198 -24.03 -15.05 9.83
C THR A 198 -24.53 -13.79 9.16
N ARG A 199 -25.73 -13.85 8.54
CA ARG A 199 -26.35 -12.70 7.89
C ARG A 199 -26.46 -11.49 8.83
N THR A 200 -26.84 -11.71 10.09
CA THR A 200 -26.96 -10.65 11.09
C THR A 200 -25.63 -9.96 11.42
N LYS A 201 -24.53 -10.73 11.56
CA LYS A 201 -23.20 -10.15 11.81
C LYS A 201 -22.66 -9.35 10.63
N PHE A 202 -23.02 -9.78 9.41
CA PHE A 202 -22.68 -9.04 8.20
C PHE A 202 -23.37 -7.68 8.16
N GLU A 203 -24.66 -7.63 8.53
CA GLU A 203 -25.43 -6.39 8.60
C GLU A 203 -24.88 -5.42 9.69
N GLU A 204 -24.40 -5.93 10.82
CA GLU A 204 -23.81 -5.13 11.91
C GLU A 204 -22.50 -4.41 11.53
N LEU A 205 -21.70 -4.97 10.62
CA LEU A 205 -20.43 -4.35 10.16
C LEU A 205 -20.64 -3.02 9.43
N SER A 206 -21.85 -2.78 8.89
CA SER A 206 -22.21 -1.53 8.20
C SER A 206 -22.41 -0.32 9.13
N THR A 207 -22.31 -0.51 10.45
CA THR A 207 -22.69 0.49 11.46
C THR A 207 -21.52 1.11 12.22
N ILE A 208 -20.28 0.85 11.81
CA ILE A 208 -19.10 1.49 12.40
C ILE A 208 -18.86 2.88 11.77
N GLU A 209 -18.49 3.86 12.59
CA GLU A 209 -18.35 5.27 12.21
C GLU A 209 -17.52 5.53 10.93
N PRO A 210 -16.38 4.83 10.67
CA PRO A 210 -15.65 4.99 9.42
C PRO A 210 -16.42 4.52 8.17
N VAL A 211 -17.26 3.50 8.29
CA VAL A 211 -18.09 2.99 7.18
C VAL A 211 -19.23 3.94 6.89
N GLU A 212 -19.85 4.51 7.93
CA GLU A 212 -20.88 5.54 7.74
C GLU A 212 -20.32 6.78 7.04
N LYS A 213 -19.11 7.20 7.41
CA LYS A 213 -18.41 8.30 6.74
C LYS A 213 -18.16 7.99 5.26
N VAL A 214 -17.62 6.81 4.93
CA VAL A 214 -17.34 6.45 3.53
C VAL A 214 -18.60 6.40 2.67
N LEU A 215 -19.73 5.94 3.24
CA LEU A 215 -21.01 5.91 2.54
C LEU A 215 -21.57 7.32 2.30
N GLN A 216 -21.41 8.23 3.25
CA GLN A 216 -21.77 9.64 3.09
C GLN A 216 -20.93 10.33 2.02
N ASP A 217 -19.61 10.14 2.06
CA ASP A 217 -18.66 10.74 1.11
C ASP A 217 -18.92 10.20 -0.31
N ALA A 218 -19.17 8.89 -0.44
CA ALA A 218 -19.55 8.25 -1.70
C ALA A 218 -20.97 8.60 -2.17
N LYS A 219 -21.81 9.19 -1.30
CA LYS A 219 -23.24 9.46 -1.52
C LYS A 219 -24.02 8.18 -1.89
N VAL A 220 -23.67 7.08 -1.24
CA VAL A 220 -24.28 5.75 -1.42
C VAL A 220 -25.07 5.40 -0.17
N ASP A 221 -26.35 5.06 -0.31
CA ASP A 221 -27.13 4.53 0.81
C ASP A 221 -26.66 3.11 1.14
N LYS A 222 -26.65 2.72 2.42
CA LYS A 222 -26.22 1.39 2.85
C LYS A 222 -26.97 0.24 2.16
N ASN A 223 -28.23 0.45 1.76
CA ASN A 223 -29.02 -0.56 1.06
C ASN A 223 -28.64 -0.71 -0.42
N GLN A 224 -27.78 0.18 -0.93
CA GLN A 224 -27.19 0.14 -2.27
C GLN A 224 -25.80 -0.50 -2.27
N VAL A 225 -25.32 -0.99 -1.11
CA VAL A 225 -24.09 -1.76 -1.03
C VAL A 225 -24.41 -3.21 -1.39
N ASP A 226 -23.93 -3.66 -2.54
CA ASP A 226 -24.18 -5.03 -3.03
C ASP A 226 -23.44 -6.10 -2.20
N GLY A 227 -22.29 -5.76 -1.60
CA GLY A 227 -21.50 -6.67 -0.79
C GLY A 227 -20.46 -5.97 0.11
N ILE A 228 -20.05 -6.64 1.18
CA ILE A 228 -18.98 -6.19 2.09
C ILE A 228 -17.86 -7.22 2.03
N ILE A 229 -16.65 -6.76 1.73
CA ILE A 229 -15.46 -7.62 1.62
C ILE A 229 -14.61 -7.44 2.87
N LEU A 230 -14.40 -8.52 3.61
CA LEU A 230 -13.46 -8.53 4.73
C LEU A 230 -12.04 -8.68 4.20
N VAL A 231 -11.19 -7.70 4.52
CA VAL A 231 -9.82 -7.61 4.00
C VAL A 231 -8.83 -8.11 5.06
N GLY A 232 -7.99 -9.06 4.67
CA GLY A 232 -6.82 -9.49 5.45
C GLY A 232 -5.79 -10.27 4.64
N ALA A 233 -5.83 -10.19 3.31
CA ALA A 233 -4.97 -10.99 2.44
C ALA A 233 -4.22 -10.12 1.42
N ALA A 234 -3.80 -8.92 1.80
CA ALA A 234 -3.15 -7.96 0.89
C ALA A 234 -1.92 -8.57 0.16
N ALA A 235 -1.14 -9.42 0.83
CA ALA A 235 -0.03 -10.15 0.18
C ALA A 235 -0.51 -11.21 -0.83
N TYR A 236 -1.68 -11.81 -0.62
CA TYR A 236 -2.29 -12.73 -1.57
C TYR A 236 -2.62 -12.01 -2.87
N ASP A 237 -3.28 -10.87 -2.76
CA ASP A 237 -3.69 -10.07 -3.91
C ASP A 237 -2.49 -9.52 -4.67
N ALA A 238 -1.48 -9.05 -3.95
CA ALA A 238 -0.21 -8.65 -4.53
C ALA A 238 0.45 -9.81 -5.28
N ALA A 239 0.42 -11.02 -4.73
CA ALA A 239 1.01 -12.21 -5.37
C ALA A 239 0.25 -12.61 -6.64
N VAL A 240 -1.08 -12.51 -6.64
CA VAL A 240 -1.91 -12.74 -7.83
C VAL A 240 -1.62 -11.69 -8.91
N GLN A 241 -1.61 -10.41 -8.56
CA GLN A 241 -1.26 -9.36 -9.54
C GLN A 241 0.17 -9.49 -10.05
N ALA A 242 1.11 -9.85 -9.19
CA ALA A 242 2.49 -10.13 -9.57
C ALA A 242 2.58 -11.26 -10.60
N ALA A 243 1.79 -12.33 -10.42
CA ALA A 243 1.71 -13.45 -11.36
C ALA A 243 1.17 -13.01 -12.73
N ILE A 244 0.05 -12.29 -12.74
CA ILE A 244 -0.57 -11.79 -13.98
C ILE A 244 0.38 -10.84 -14.72
N LEU A 245 0.97 -9.87 -14.01
CA LEU A 245 1.91 -8.89 -14.60
C LEU A 245 3.21 -9.55 -15.07
N SER A 246 3.54 -10.72 -14.56
CA SER A 246 4.70 -11.52 -14.99
C SER A 246 4.37 -12.53 -16.10
N GLY A 247 3.13 -12.57 -16.56
CA GLY A 247 2.69 -13.37 -17.70
C GLY A 247 2.25 -14.79 -17.37
N ASP A 248 1.85 -15.09 -16.12
CA ASP A 248 1.24 -16.37 -15.78
C ASP A 248 -0.08 -16.57 -16.55
N THR A 249 -0.29 -17.77 -17.07
CA THR A 249 -1.40 -18.09 -17.97
C THR A 249 -2.49 -18.94 -17.31
N SER A 250 -2.48 -19.10 -15.99
CA SER A 250 -3.46 -19.92 -15.26
C SER A 250 -4.89 -19.43 -15.48
N GLU A 251 -5.80 -20.35 -15.84
CA GLU A 251 -7.23 -20.03 -16.01
C GLU A 251 -7.86 -19.44 -14.74
N LYS A 252 -7.27 -19.70 -13.56
CA LYS A 252 -7.75 -19.17 -12.27
C LYS A 252 -7.57 -17.66 -12.11
N ILE A 253 -6.64 -17.06 -12.85
CA ILE A 253 -6.29 -15.63 -12.72
C ILE A 253 -6.50 -14.83 -14.00
N GLN A 254 -6.83 -15.49 -15.13
CA GLN A 254 -7.04 -14.85 -16.43
C GLN A 254 -8.16 -13.80 -16.43
N ASN A 255 -9.19 -13.96 -15.59
CA ASN A 255 -10.35 -13.06 -15.54
C ASN A 255 -10.33 -12.11 -14.33
N ILE A 256 -9.19 -12.01 -13.64
CA ILE A 256 -9.05 -11.12 -12.49
C ILE A 256 -8.76 -9.69 -12.98
N LEU A 257 -9.53 -8.73 -12.45
CA LEU A 257 -9.31 -7.32 -12.72
C LEU A 257 -8.00 -6.86 -12.06
N LEU A 258 -7.08 -6.34 -12.85
CA LEU A 258 -5.88 -5.70 -12.34
C LEU A 258 -6.21 -4.32 -11.78
N LEU A 259 -6.00 -4.14 -10.48
CA LEU A 259 -6.27 -2.88 -9.79
C LEU A 259 -4.96 -2.15 -9.54
N ASP A 260 -4.96 -0.83 -9.72
CA ASP A 260 -3.80 0.04 -9.51
C ASP A 260 -4.16 1.14 -8.49
N VAL A 261 -3.17 1.60 -7.74
CA VAL A 261 -3.26 2.80 -6.87
C VAL A 261 -3.33 4.07 -7.69
N ALA A 262 -2.80 4.07 -8.93
CA ALA A 262 -2.75 5.27 -9.74
C ALA A 262 -4.14 5.92 -9.76
N ALA A 263 -4.26 7.12 -9.17
CA ALA A 263 -5.36 8.02 -9.47
C ALA A 263 -5.52 7.93 -10.99
N LEU A 264 -6.69 7.47 -11.45
CA LEU A 264 -7.00 7.39 -12.88
C LEU A 264 -6.38 8.63 -13.48
N SER A 265 -5.39 8.47 -14.37
CA SER A 265 -4.69 9.59 -14.98
C SER A 265 -5.72 10.30 -15.85
N LEU A 266 -6.52 11.13 -15.19
CA LEU A 266 -7.52 11.99 -15.76
C LEU A 266 -6.73 13.19 -16.22
N GLU A 267 -6.51 13.27 -17.52
CA GLU A 267 -6.03 14.50 -18.12
C GLU A 267 -7.07 15.59 -17.86
N LYS A 268 -6.84 16.40 -16.83
CA LYS A 268 -7.62 17.58 -16.53
C LYS A 268 -6.80 18.79 -16.92
N SER A 269 -7.31 19.56 -17.87
CA SER A 269 -6.73 20.84 -18.27
C SER A 269 -7.56 21.96 -17.65
N GLU A 270 -6.90 22.90 -16.98
CA GLU A 270 -7.52 24.14 -16.53
C GLU A 270 -6.78 25.34 -17.12
N ILE A 271 -7.56 26.37 -17.48
CA ILE A 271 -7.03 27.63 -18.03
C ILE A 271 -6.71 28.54 -16.85
N VAL A 272 -5.48 29.02 -16.79
CA VAL A 272 -5.04 30.02 -15.81
C VAL A 272 -4.96 31.37 -16.50
N VAL A 273 -5.56 32.40 -15.88
CA VAL A 273 -5.65 33.76 -16.41
C VAL A 273 -4.81 34.69 -15.54
N ILE A 274 -4.25 35.74 -16.12
CA ILE A 274 -3.54 36.78 -15.36
C ILE A 274 -4.50 37.57 -14.47
N ASP A 275 -4.03 37.86 -13.26
CA ASP A 275 -4.77 38.47 -12.15
C ASP A 275 -4.51 39.99 -12.03
N PHE A 276 -3.55 40.52 -12.78
CA PHE A 276 -3.31 41.96 -12.87
C PHE A 276 -2.57 42.36 -14.17
N ASP A 277 -2.70 43.64 -14.52
CA ASP A 277 -2.07 44.24 -15.70
C ASP A 277 -0.54 44.05 -15.71
N GLY A 278 -0.02 43.52 -16.81
CA GLY A 278 1.43 43.38 -17.00
C GLY A 278 2.08 42.26 -16.19
N GLN A 279 1.29 41.34 -15.64
CA GLN A 279 1.79 40.12 -15.01
C GLN A 279 2.66 39.30 -15.98
N SER A 280 3.94 39.13 -15.63
CA SER A 280 4.93 38.43 -16.47
C SER A 280 5.20 36.98 -16.03
N SER A 281 4.69 36.60 -14.86
CA SER A 281 4.76 35.23 -14.36
C SER A 281 3.56 34.85 -13.50
N VAL A 282 3.27 33.55 -13.45
CA VAL A 282 2.24 32.94 -12.60
C VAL A 282 2.91 31.86 -11.77
N LEU A 283 2.80 31.95 -10.45
CA LEU A 283 3.21 30.88 -9.54
C LEU A 283 2.05 29.92 -9.36
N ILE A 284 2.22 28.69 -9.81
CA ILE A 284 1.26 27.60 -9.65
C ILE A 284 1.73 26.75 -8.47
N GLN A 285 0.85 26.56 -7.49
CA GLN A 285 1.07 25.74 -6.31
C GLN A 285 0.07 24.59 -6.35
N VAL A 286 0.57 23.36 -6.37
CA VAL A 286 -0.27 22.16 -6.44
C VAL A 286 -0.41 21.58 -5.05
N TYR A 287 -1.65 21.33 -4.63
CA TYR A 287 -2.00 20.77 -3.33
C TYR A 287 -2.78 19.47 -3.50
N GLU A 288 -2.69 18.59 -2.51
CA GLU A 288 -3.46 17.35 -2.37
C GLU A 288 -4.11 17.32 -0.99
N GLY A 289 -5.44 17.23 -0.98
CA GLY A 289 -6.23 17.17 0.24
C GLY A 289 -7.71 17.40 -0.03
N GLU A 290 -8.53 17.20 1.01
CA GLU A 290 -9.99 17.30 0.94
C GLU A 290 -10.52 18.57 1.61
N ASN A 291 -9.64 19.45 2.11
CA ASN A 291 -10.05 20.62 2.88
C ASN A 291 -10.43 21.80 1.98
N THR A 292 -11.19 22.74 2.55
CA THR A 292 -11.63 23.95 1.83
C THR A 292 -10.50 24.97 1.69
N GLN A 293 -9.49 24.93 2.55
CA GLN A 293 -8.37 25.87 2.57
C GLN A 293 -7.05 25.15 2.31
N THR A 294 -6.24 25.70 1.39
CA THR A 294 -4.94 25.13 1.01
C THR A 294 -3.90 25.14 2.14
N SER A 295 -4.15 25.89 3.23
CA SER A 295 -3.31 25.84 4.44
C SER A 295 -3.39 24.50 5.16
N ASP A 296 -4.49 23.78 4.96
CA ASP A 296 -4.82 22.54 5.67
C ASP A 296 -4.57 21.31 4.76
N ASP A 297 -4.18 21.53 3.50
CA ASP A 297 -3.87 20.51 2.51
C ASP A 297 -2.36 20.35 2.29
N ASN A 298 -1.96 19.21 1.72
CA ASN A 298 -0.56 18.91 1.47
C ASN A 298 -0.06 19.59 0.20
N LEU A 299 0.92 20.49 0.32
CA LEU A 299 1.59 21.09 -0.83
C LEU A 299 2.46 20.02 -1.54
N LEU A 300 2.14 19.72 -2.79
CA LEU A 300 2.88 18.78 -3.64
C LEU A 300 4.04 19.45 -4.37
N GLY A 301 3.91 20.72 -4.73
CA GLY A 301 4.96 21.42 -5.44
C GLY A 301 4.58 22.82 -5.90
N LYS A 302 5.59 23.55 -6.36
CA LYS A 302 5.44 24.89 -6.92
C LYS A 302 6.18 24.97 -8.26
N PHE A 303 5.53 25.54 -9.27
CA PHE A 303 6.18 25.86 -10.54
C PHE A 303 5.78 27.27 -10.97
N GLU A 304 6.75 28.00 -11.50
CA GLU A 304 6.54 29.35 -11.98
C GLU A 304 6.52 29.34 -13.51
N LEU A 305 5.39 29.73 -14.09
CA LEU A 305 5.28 30.00 -15.51
C LEU A 305 5.75 31.43 -15.75
N THR A 306 6.89 31.60 -16.42
CA THR A 306 7.49 32.91 -16.70
C THR A 306 7.41 33.25 -18.19
N GLY A 307 7.61 34.52 -18.54
CA GLY A 307 7.60 34.97 -19.94
C GLY A 307 6.21 35.25 -20.51
N ILE A 308 5.23 35.50 -19.64
CA ILE A 308 3.88 35.90 -20.04
C ILE A 308 3.95 37.29 -20.66
N SER A 309 3.38 37.45 -21.84
CA SER A 309 3.34 38.74 -22.54
C SER A 309 2.43 39.70 -21.78
N SER A 310 2.88 40.95 -21.59
CA SER A 310 2.11 41.98 -20.91
C SER A 310 0.73 42.14 -21.56
N ALA A 311 -0.32 41.81 -20.81
CA ALA A 311 -1.71 41.97 -21.21
C ALA A 311 -2.53 42.58 -20.07
N PRO A 312 -3.70 43.18 -20.36
CA PRO A 312 -4.65 43.60 -19.33
C PRO A 312 -5.17 42.41 -18.52
N GLU A 313 -5.52 42.64 -17.25
CA GLU A 313 -6.18 41.66 -16.37
C GLU A 313 -7.33 40.92 -17.09
N GLY A 314 -7.42 39.60 -16.90
CA GLY A 314 -8.50 38.79 -17.47
C GLY A 314 -8.30 38.32 -18.92
N VAL A 315 -7.15 38.62 -19.54
CA VAL A 315 -6.83 38.16 -20.92
C VAL A 315 -6.15 36.79 -20.89
N MET A 316 -6.66 35.88 -21.74
CA MET A 316 -6.12 34.52 -21.97
C MET A 316 -4.81 34.53 -22.75
#